data_AF-A0A315QVG1-F1
#
_entry.id   AF-A0A315QVG1-F1
#
_cell.length_a   1.000
_cell.length_b   1.000
_cell.length_c   1.000
_cell.angle_alpha   90.00
_cell.angle_beta   90.00
_cell.angle_gamma   90.00
#
_symmetry.space_group_name_H-M   'P 1'
#
loop_
_entity.id
_entity.type
_entity.pdbx_description
1 polymer ?
#
loop_
_entity_poly.entity_id
_entity_poly.type
_entity_poly.pdbx_seq_one_letter_code
_entity_poly.pdbx_strand_id
1 'polypeptide(L)'
;MLAALLYLAGNEDKIETAINNLISDTSGVYCDGAKGSCALKSLSAAELALRYFDLIIQDLDCYLPSGFINCSLSKTFENLTALSQPVENTVNNTLFKVVENNVC
;
A
#
# COMPACT_ATOMS: atom_id res chain seq x y z
N MET A 1 -6.14 -4.87 -9.80
CA MET A 1 -6.86 -3.95 -10.70
C MET A 1 -5.94 -2.85 -11.22
N LEU A 2 -5.36 -2.00 -10.36
CA LEU A 2 -4.46 -0.91 -10.76
C LEU A 2 -3.35 -1.31 -11.74
N ALA A 3 -2.58 -2.36 -11.42
CA ALA A 3 -1.51 -2.86 -12.31
C ALA A 3 -2.02 -3.24 -13.71
N ALA A 4 -3.22 -3.83 -13.80
CA ALA A 4 -3.82 -4.19 -15.09
C ALA A 4 -4.25 -2.95 -15.89
N LEU A 5 -4.76 -1.91 -15.24
CA LEU A 5 -5.10 -0.65 -15.90
C LEU A 5 -3.85 0.01 -16.48
N LEU A 6 -2.76 0.08 -15.70
CA LEU A 6 -1.49 0.63 -16.14
C LEU A 6 -0.88 -0.18 -17.29
N TYR A 7 -0.93 -1.51 -17.21
CA TYR A 7 -0.49 -2.40 -18.27
C TYR A 7 -1.25 -2.13 -19.59
N LEU A 8 -2.59 -2.08 -19.54
CA LEU A 8 -3.42 -1.80 -20.72
C LEU A 8 -3.18 -0.40 -21.30
N ALA A 9 -2.79 0.57 -20.46
CA ALA A 9 -2.43 1.91 -20.88
C ALA A 9 -0.98 2.04 -21.37
N GLY A 10 -0.19 0.96 -21.38
CA GLY A 10 1.23 0.98 -21.77
C GLY A 10 2.15 1.70 -20.78
N ASN A 11 1.76 1.81 -19.51
CA ASN A 11 2.51 2.45 -18.42
C ASN A 11 3.05 1.40 -17.42
N GLU A 12 3.65 0.34 -17.96
CA GLU A 12 4.14 -0.81 -17.18
C GLU A 12 5.25 -0.41 -16.19
N ASP A 13 6.07 0.57 -16.59
CA ASP A 13 7.13 1.18 -15.81
C ASP A 13 6.63 1.88 -14.54
N LYS A 14 5.37 2.32 -14.52
CA LYS A 14 4.75 2.98 -13.35
C LYS A 14 4.10 2.01 -12.36
N ILE A 15 4.02 0.72 -12.67
CA ILE A 15 3.27 -0.26 -11.85
C ILE A 15 3.82 -0.34 -10.43
N GLU A 16 5.15 -0.37 -10.26
CA GLU A 16 5.77 -0.49 -8.93
C GLU A 16 5.42 0.71 -8.04
N THR A 17 5.67 1.93 -8.54
CA THR A 17 5.33 3.18 -7.85
C THR A 17 3.83 3.27 -7.53
N ALA A 18 2.98 2.87 -8.48
CA ALA A 18 1.53 2.89 -8.31
C ALA A 18 1.04 1.93 -7.21
N ILE A 19 1.59 0.72 -7.15
CA ILE A 19 1.28 -0.24 -6.10
C ILE A 19 1.76 0.31 -4.75
N ASN A 20 2.96 0.86 -4.68
CA ASN A 20 3.53 1.39 -3.45
C ASN A 20 2.67 2.55 -2.89
N ASN A 21 2.22 3.44 -3.77
CA ASN A 21 1.33 4.54 -3.42
C ASN A 21 -0.06 4.07 -2.96
N LEU A 22 -0.65 3.07 -3.62
CA LEU A 22 -1.95 2.50 -3.20
C LEU A 22 -1.85 1.77 -1.86
N ILE A 23 -0.74 1.08 -1.58
CA ILE A 23 -0.48 0.45 -0.29
C ILE A 23 -0.38 1.53 0.80
N SER A 24 0.24 2.68 0.53
CA SER A 24 0.31 3.80 1.49
C SER A 24 -1.06 4.24 2.02
N ASP A 25 -2.10 4.21 1.19
CA ASP A 25 -3.47 4.58 1.59
C ASP A 25 -4.20 3.44 2.33
N THR A 26 -4.07 2.21 1.82
CA THR A 26 -4.92 1.09 2.27
C THR A 26 -4.35 0.28 3.40
N SER A 27 -3.04 0.29 3.59
CA SER A 27 -2.35 -0.68 4.43
C SER A 27 -2.53 -0.46 5.95
N GLY A 28 -3.06 0.69 6.36
CA GLY A 28 -3.54 0.93 7.73
C GLY A 28 -4.96 0.40 7.99
N VAL A 29 -5.67 -0.10 6.98
CA VAL A 29 -7.04 -0.61 7.11
C VAL A 29 -7.01 -2.08 7.51
N TYR A 30 -7.44 -2.39 8.73
CA TYR A 30 -7.52 -3.77 9.22
C TYR A 30 -8.80 -4.49 8.79
N CYS A 31 -8.67 -5.80 8.56
CA CYS A 31 -9.78 -6.71 8.35
C CYS A 31 -10.06 -7.51 9.62
N ASP A 32 -11.12 -7.13 10.33
CA ASP A 32 -11.65 -7.79 11.53
C ASP A 32 -12.64 -8.92 11.19
N GLY A 33 -12.87 -9.20 9.91
CA GLY A 33 -13.79 -10.25 9.47
C GLY A 33 -15.27 -9.89 9.59
N ALA A 34 -15.62 -8.61 9.78
CA ALA A 34 -17.00 -8.17 9.80
C ALA A 34 -17.65 -8.31 8.40
N LYS A 35 -18.46 -9.36 8.22
CA LYS A 35 -19.03 -9.80 6.91
C LYS A 35 -19.55 -8.66 6.04
N GLY A 36 -20.40 -7.79 6.58
CA GLY A 36 -21.00 -6.69 5.82
C GLY A 36 -19.98 -5.64 5.35
N SER A 37 -18.97 -5.33 6.17
CA SER A 37 -17.96 -4.33 5.81
C SER A 37 -16.89 -4.88 4.86
N CYS A 38 -16.75 -6.20 4.72
CA CYS A 38 -15.86 -6.80 3.71
C CYS A 38 -16.27 -6.40 2.27
N ALA A 39 -17.56 -6.42 1.96
CA ALA A 39 -18.06 -6.00 0.64
C ALA A 39 -17.76 -4.51 0.37
N LEU A 40 -17.87 -3.66 1.40
CA LEU A 40 -17.54 -2.24 1.31
C LEU A 40 -16.03 -2.03 1.09
N LYS A 41 -15.17 -2.78 1.78
CA LYS A 41 -13.71 -2.72 1.57
C LYS A 41 -13.32 -3.14 0.15
N SER A 42 -13.99 -4.15 -0.42
CA SER A 42 -13.78 -4.54 -1.82
C SER A 42 -14.18 -3.44 -2.81
N LEU A 43 -15.31 -2.75 -2.57
CA LEU A 43 -15.72 -1.61 -3.38
C LEU A 43 -14.71 -0.46 -3.29
N SER A 44 -14.31 -0.08 -2.07
CA SER A 44 -13.31 0.97 -1.85
C SER A 44 -11.97 0.63 -2.52
N ALA A 45 -11.54 -0.64 -2.52
CA ALA A 45 -10.33 -1.07 -3.22
C ALA A 45 -10.45 -0.89 -4.76
N ALA A 46 -11.62 -1.13 -5.34
CA ALA A 46 -11.85 -0.90 -6.77
C ALA A 46 -11.85 0.60 -7.12
N GLU A 47 -12.51 1.43 -6.31
CA GLU A 47 -12.52 2.89 -6.45
C GLU A 47 -11.12 3.48 -6.32
N LEU A 48 -10.34 3.01 -5.34
CA LEU A 48 -8.95 3.42 -5.14
C LEU A 48 -8.07 3.03 -6.33
N ALA A 49 -8.28 1.86 -6.94
CA ALA A 49 -7.51 1.48 -8.11
C ALA A 49 -7.72 2.43 -9.29
N LEU A 50 -8.95 2.94 -9.51
CA LEU A 50 -9.21 3.95 -10.53
C LEU A 50 -8.59 5.29 -10.16
N ARG A 51 -8.77 5.73 -8.91
CA ARG A 51 -8.20 6.99 -8.43
C ARG A 51 -6.68 7.02 -8.54
N TYR A 52 -5.99 5.95 -8.13
CA TYR A 52 -4.54 5.86 -8.22
C TYR A 52 -4.04 5.75 -9.66
N PHE A 53 -4.82 5.14 -10.56
CA PHE A 53 -4.50 5.19 -11.99
C PHE A 53 -4.47 6.65 -12.47
N ASP A 54 -5.50 7.44 -12.18
CA ASP A 54 -5.55 8.85 -12.59
C ASP A 54 -4.41 9.69 -11.98
N LEU A 55 -4.07 9.49 -10.70
CA LEU A 55 -2.97 10.19 -10.03
C LEU A 55 -1.61 9.87 -10.68
N ILE A 56 -1.34 8.59 -10.94
CA ILE A 56 -0.05 8.15 -11.50
C ILE A 56 0.13 8.59 -12.96
N ILE A 57 -0.96 8.64 -13.73
CA ILE A 57 -0.94 9.18 -15.09
C ILE A 57 -0.65 10.69 -15.09
N GLN A 58 -1.01 11.40 -14.02
CA GLN A 58 -0.68 12.82 -13.79
C GLN A 58 0.68 13.03 -13.10
N ASP A 59 1.50 11.98 -12.96
CA ASP A 59 2.78 12.02 -12.25
C ASP A 59 2.67 12.55 -10.80
N LEU A 60 1.55 12.25 -10.15
CA LEU A 60 1.33 12.53 -8.73
C LEU A 60 1.64 11.29 -7.89
N ASP A 61 2.69 11.39 -7.08
CA ASP A 61 3.12 10.36 -6.16
C ASP A 61 3.29 10.86 -4.72
N CYS A 62 3.47 9.91 -3.80
CA CYS A 62 3.75 10.22 -2.41
C CYS A 62 5.26 10.30 -2.21
N TYR A 63 5.73 11.23 -1.37
CA TYR A 63 7.13 11.28 -0.99
C TYR A 63 7.53 10.01 -0.22
N LEU A 64 8.68 9.42 -0.54
CA LEU A 64 9.20 8.20 0.08
C LEU A 64 10.56 8.45 0.74
N PRO A 65 10.87 7.78 1.87
CA PRO A 65 9.98 6.88 2.61
C PRO A 65 8.88 7.67 3.35
N SER A 66 7.74 7.01 3.60
CA SER A 66 6.64 7.60 4.38
C SER A 66 6.00 6.54 5.26
N GLY A 67 6.04 6.75 6.58
CA GLY A 67 5.64 5.72 7.54
C GLY A 67 6.45 4.44 7.32
N PHE A 68 5.77 3.31 7.09
CA PHE A 68 6.43 2.03 6.77
C PHE A 68 6.57 1.75 5.27
N ILE A 69 6.12 2.68 4.41
CA ILE A 69 6.28 2.58 2.96
C ILE A 69 7.71 2.99 2.59
N ASN A 70 8.42 2.11 1.89
CA ASN A 70 9.82 2.29 1.50
C ASN A 70 9.94 2.69 0.02
N CYS A 71 11.11 3.17 -0.41
CA CYS A 71 11.39 3.44 -1.83
C CYS A 71 11.46 2.18 -2.70
N SER A 72 11.74 1.01 -2.10
CA SER A 72 11.61 -0.29 -2.75
C SER A 72 10.28 -0.95 -2.40
N LEU A 73 9.52 -1.37 -3.42
CA LEU A 73 8.26 -2.10 -3.18
C LEU A 73 8.49 -3.40 -2.41
N SER A 74 9.58 -4.11 -2.69
CA SER A 74 9.96 -5.32 -1.93
C SER A 74 10.11 -5.01 -0.44
N LYS A 75 10.76 -3.89 -0.11
CA LYS A 75 10.94 -3.49 1.28
C LYS A 75 9.64 -3.03 1.93
N THR A 76 8.75 -2.37 1.19
CA THR A 76 7.37 -2.10 1.64
C THR A 76 6.63 -3.40 1.99
N PHE A 77 6.76 -4.46 1.18
CA PHE A 77 6.15 -5.76 1.50
C PHE A 77 6.78 -6.45 2.71
N GLU A 78 8.10 -6.36 2.88
CA GLU A 78 8.76 -6.86 4.10
C GLU A 78 8.23 -6.13 5.35
N ASN A 79 8.13 -4.80 5.29
CA ASN A 79 7.59 -3.97 6.35
C ASN A 79 6.12 -4.33 6.66
N LEU A 80 5.28 -4.46 5.63
CA LEU A 80 3.88 -4.86 5.76
C LEU A 80 3.74 -6.27 6.38
N THR A 81 4.63 -7.19 6.01
CA THR A 81 4.66 -8.55 6.56
C THR A 81 4.97 -8.52 8.05
N ALA A 82 5.98 -7.73 8.46
CA ALA A 82 6.29 -7.55 9.88
C ALA A 82 5.10 -7.01 10.69
N LEU A 83 4.35 -6.04 10.14
CA LEU A 83 3.15 -5.49 10.79
C LEU A 83 1.98 -6.49 10.85
N SER A 84 1.87 -7.36 9.85
CA SER A 84 0.80 -8.37 9.77
C SER A 84 1.09 -9.58 10.65
N GLN A 85 2.36 -9.83 10.97
CA GLN A 85 2.84 -10.91 11.82
C GLN A 85 3.77 -10.35 12.91
N PRO A 86 3.25 -9.53 13.83
CA PRO A 86 4.07 -8.91 14.87
C PRO A 86 4.66 -9.99 15.78
N VAL A 87 5.98 -9.97 15.90
CA VAL A 87 6.72 -10.89 16.81
C VAL A 87 6.56 -10.45 18.27
N GLU A 88 6.19 -9.20 18.51
CA GLU A 88 5.95 -8.62 19.83
C GLU A 88 4.46 -8.64 20.22
N ASN A 89 4.18 -8.33 21.49
CA ASN A 89 2.83 -8.35 22.06
C ASN A 89 1.82 -7.43 21.36
N THR A 90 2.26 -6.41 20.61
CA THR A 90 1.36 -5.48 19.92
C THR A 90 1.92 -5.08 18.56
N VAL A 91 1.01 -4.88 17.60
CA VAL A 91 1.31 -4.26 16.29
C VAL A 91 2.01 -2.92 16.45
N ASN A 92 1.63 -2.14 17.47
CA ASN A 92 2.10 -0.77 17.67
C ASN A 92 3.62 -0.70 17.89
N ASN A 93 4.18 -1.61 18.68
CA ASN A 93 5.63 -1.67 18.89
C ASN A 93 6.36 -2.07 17.61
N THR A 94 5.81 -3.04 16.87
CA THR A 94 6.36 -3.44 15.57
C THR A 94 6.32 -2.27 14.58
N LEU A 95 5.24 -1.46 14.59
CA LEU A 95 5.13 -0.26 13.76
C LEU A 95 6.23 0.75 14.06
N PHE A 96 6.47 1.09 15.33
CA PHE A 96 7.56 2.01 15.67
C PHE A 96 8.91 1.52 15.15
N LYS A 97 9.24 0.25 15.38
CA LYS A 97 10.50 -0.33 14.92
C LYS A 97 10.64 -0.36 13.40
N VAL A 98 9.57 -0.72 12.70
CA VAL A 98 9.57 -0.74 11.23
C VAL A 98 9.79 0.68 10.71
N VAL A 99 9.06 1.67 11.24
CA VAL A 99 9.18 3.07 10.80
C VAL A 99 10.56 3.64 11.12
N GLU A 100 11.11 3.41 12.32
CA GLU A 100 12.46 3.89 12.69
C GLU A 100 13.57 3.33 11.80
N ASN A 101 13.41 2.08 11.33
CA ASN A 101 14.37 1.41 10.47
C ASN A 101 14.07 1.58 8.97
N ASN A 102 12.98 2.28 8.61
CA ASN A 102 12.54 2.43 7.24
C ASN A 102 13.30 3.57 6.53
N VAL A 103 14.53 3.29 6.13
CA VAL A 103 15.38 4.22 5.38
C VAL A 103 15.41 3.89 3.89
N CYS A 104 15.50 4.95 3.10
CA CYS A 104 16.01 4.94 1.74
C CYS A 104 17.37 5.66 1.76
#